data_AF-A0A519IFE9-F1
#
_entry.id   AF-A0A519IFE9-F1
#
_cell.length_a   1.000
_cell.length_b   1.000
_cell.length_c   1.000
_cell.angle_alpha   90.00
_cell.angle_beta   90.00
_cell.angle_gamma   90.00
#
_symmetry.space_group_name_H-M   'P 1'
#
loop_
_entity.id
_entity.type
_entity.pdbx_description
1 polymer ?
#
loop_
_entity_poly.entity_id
_entity_poly.type
_entity_poly.pdbx_seq_one_letter_code
_entity_poly.pdbx_strand_id
1 'polypeptide(L)' 'GKVIAVPTSKILPMYDHWKTIDDVNAMRRNAIAHFFEHYKDLEKGKWVKVVGWEGIDSAKNEVTDGIAAYKKANNA' A
#
# COMPACT_ATOMS: atom_id res chain seq x y z
N GLY A 1 1.24 -7.26 1.19
CA GLY A 1 0.87 -5.98 1.83
C GLY A 1 -0.16 -5.19 1.01
N LYS A 2 -0.48 -3.95 1.41
CA LYS A 2 -1.19 -2.99 0.55
C LYS A 2 -0.23 -1.86 0.18
N VAL A 3 0.03 -1.66 -1.10
CA VAL A 3 0.92 -0.59 -1.57
C VAL A 3 0.11 0.67 -1.79
N ILE A 4 0.59 1.80 -1.25
CA ILE A 4 0.11 3.14 -1.58
C ILE A 4 1.02 3.73 -2.65
N ALA A 5 0.42 4.32 -3.68
CA ALA A 5 1.14 4.90 -4.80
C ALA A 5 0.51 6.24 -5.20
N VAL A 6 1.31 7.07 -5.85
CA VAL A 6 0.88 8.32 -6.49
C VAL A 6 1.15 8.22 -8.00
N PRO A 7 0.47 9.02 -8.83
CA PRO A 7 0.80 9.09 -10.25
C PRO A 7 2.25 9.50 -10.49
N THR A 8 2.81 9.07 -11.62
CA THR A 8 4.13 9.53 -12.04
C THR A 8 4.09 11.02 -12.41
N SER A 9 5.24 11.68 -12.36
CA SER A 9 5.39 13.11 -12.71
C SER A 9 4.87 13.44 -14.11
N LYS A 10 4.99 12.50 -15.06
CA LYS A 10 4.45 12.68 -16.42
C LYS A 10 2.92 12.83 -16.43
N ILE A 11 2.23 12.16 -15.50
CA ILE A 11 0.77 12.15 -15.43
C ILE A 11 0.26 13.29 -14.55
N LEU A 12 0.88 13.50 -13.38
CA LEU A 12 0.46 14.55 -12.43
C LEU A 12 1.64 15.02 -11.57
N PRO A 13 2.37 16.10 -11.97
CA PRO A 13 3.53 16.63 -11.26
C PRO A 13 3.25 17.10 -9.82
N MET A 14 1.99 17.34 -9.45
CA MET A 14 1.60 17.79 -8.11
C MET A 14 2.13 16.86 -7.00
N TYR A 15 2.34 15.58 -7.29
CA TYR A 15 2.86 14.60 -6.33
C TYR A 15 4.38 14.48 -6.28
N ASP A 16 5.13 15.32 -7.01
CA ASP A 16 6.59 15.19 -7.10
C ASP A 16 7.29 15.34 -5.75
N HIS A 17 6.70 16.06 -4.80
CA HIS A 17 7.23 16.23 -3.46
C HIS A 17 6.93 15.03 -2.53
N TRP A 18 6.06 14.09 -2.93
CA TRP A 18 5.74 12.90 -2.13
C TRP A 18 6.70 11.76 -2.49
N LYS A 19 7.71 11.54 -1.66
CA LYS A 19 8.76 10.54 -1.86
C LYS A 19 8.65 9.37 -0.88
N THR A 20 8.09 9.63 0.29
CA THR A 20 7.96 8.69 1.41
C THR A 20 6.52 8.68 1.90
N ILE A 21 6.18 7.69 2.72
CA ILE A 21 4.88 7.63 3.36
C ILE A 21 4.66 8.83 4.30
N ASP A 22 5.74 9.39 4.86
CA ASP A 22 5.69 10.49 5.80
C ASP A 22 5.28 11.83 5.15
N ASP A 23 5.49 11.96 3.85
CA ASP A 23 5.07 13.14 3.06
C ASP A 23 3.54 13.22 2.88
N VAL A 24 2.83 12.10 3.09
CA VAL A 24 1.37 12.08 3.11
C VAL A 24 0.89 12.77 4.38
N ASN A 25 -0.19 13.56 4.35
CA ASN A 25 -0.74 14.12 5.59
C ASN A 25 -1.11 12.98 6.58
N ALA A 26 -0.72 13.11 7.85
CA ALA A 26 -0.94 12.10 8.88
C ALA A 26 -2.43 11.74 9.06
N MET A 27 -3.35 12.70 8.96
CA MET A 27 -4.79 12.44 9.02
C MET A 27 -5.26 11.58 7.86
N ARG A 28 -4.68 11.77 6.66
CA ARG A 28 -4.97 10.91 5.49
C ARG A 28 -4.45 9.49 5.71
N ARG A 29 -3.23 9.33 6.26
CA ARG A 29 -2.72 7.98 6.62
C ARG A 29 -3.61 7.29 7.64
N ASN A 30 -4.06 8.01 8.67
CA ASN A 30 -4.94 7.47 9.70
C ASN A 30 -6.31 7.08 9.13
N ALA A 31 -6.89 7.91 8.24
CA ALA A 31 -8.15 7.59 7.58
C ALA A 31 -8.05 6.31 6.72
N ILE A 32 -6.94 6.12 6.00
CA ILE A 32 -6.72 4.90 5.21
C ILE A 32 -6.57 3.68 6.12
N ALA A 33 -5.80 3.79 7.21
CA ALA A 33 -5.65 2.70 8.19
C ALA A 33 -7.00 2.32 8.81
N HIS A 34 -7.74 3.31 9.33
CA HIS A 34 -9.07 3.13 9.92
C HIS A 34 -10.04 2.45 8.94
N PHE A 35 -10.06 2.89 7.68
CA PHE A 35 -10.89 2.24 6.66
C PHE A 35 -10.59 0.73 6.58
N PHE A 36 -9.32 0.34 6.49
CA PHE A 36 -8.98 -1.08 6.36
C PHE A 36 -9.18 -1.90 7.62
N GLU A 37 -9.11 -1.29 8.81
CA GLU A 37 -9.46 -1.99 10.05
C GLU A 37 -10.96 -2.27 10.15
N HIS A 38 -11.80 -1.34 9.68
CA HIS A 38 -13.25 -1.39 9.91
C HIS A 38 -14.10 -1.84 8.72
N TYR A 39 -13.59 -1.84 7.48
CA TYR A 39 -14.44 -2.11 6.30
C TYR A 39 -15.09 -3.50 6.27
N LYS A 40 -14.64 -4.41 7.15
CA LYS A 40 -15.13 -5.78 7.27
C LYS A 40 -15.91 -6.06 8.55
N ASP A 41 -16.21 -5.07 9.38
CA ASP A 41 -16.82 -5.27 10.70
C ASP A 41 -18.18 -6.01 10.63
N LEU A 42 -18.90 -5.87 9.51
CA LEU A 42 -20.19 -6.53 9.29
C LEU A 42 -20.07 -7.87 8.54
N GLU A 43 -18.87 -8.28 8.14
CA GLU A 43 -18.62 -9.57 7.51
C GLU A 43 -18.31 -10.63 8.58
N LYS A 44 -19.30 -11.49 8.90
CA LYS A 44 -19.18 -12.49 9.98
C LYS A 44 -17.90 -13.33 9.86
N GLY A 45 -17.10 -13.32 10.92
CA GLY A 45 -15.87 -14.09 11.03
C GLY A 45 -14.66 -13.48 10.32
N LYS A 46 -14.78 -12.29 9.73
CA LYS A 46 -13.66 -11.56 9.13
C LYS A 46 -13.30 -10.36 9.99
N TRP A 47 -12.00 -10.10 10.07
CA TRP A 47 -11.43 -8.94 10.75
C TRP A 47 -10.11 -8.59 10.05
N VAL A 48 -9.63 -7.37 10.29
CA VAL A 48 -8.32 -6.92 9.83
C VAL A 48 -7.65 -6.20 10.98
N LYS A 49 -6.35 -6.42 11.15
CA LYS A 49 -5.49 -5.62 12.03
C LYS A 49 -4.45 -4.95 11.17
N VAL A 50 -4.37 -3.62 11.24
CA VAL A 50 -3.29 -2.88 10.59
C VAL A 50 -2.09 -2.88 11.54
N VAL A 51 -0.93 -3.32 11.06
CA VAL A 51 0.31 -3.38 11.86
C VAL A 51 1.07 -2.06 11.81
N GLY A 52 0.96 -1.31 10.72
CA GLY A 52 1.59 -0.03 10.54
C GLY A 52 1.86 0.30 9.07
N TRP A 53 2.62 1.38 8.87
CA TRP A 53 3.15 1.79 7.58
C TRP A 53 4.62 1.40 7.48
N GLU A 54 5.03 0.94 6.31
CA GLU A 54 6.43 0.67 5.98
C GLU A 54 6.94 1.62 4.90
N GLY A 55 8.26 1.68 4.73
CA GLY A 55 8.94 2.58 3.80
C GLY A 55 8.90 2.14 2.34
N ILE A 56 9.55 2.93 1.48
CA ILE A 56 9.56 2.73 0.03
C ILE A 56 10.22 1.41 -0.39
N ASP A 57 11.23 0.94 0.34
CA ASP A 57 11.95 -0.29 -0.01
C ASP A 57 11.07 -1.52 0.24
N SER A 58 10.34 -1.57 1.35
CA SER A 58 9.32 -2.60 1.60
C SER A 58 8.27 -2.64 0.49
N ALA A 59 7.79 -1.46 0.06
CA ALA A 59 6.78 -1.38 -1.01
C ALA A 59 7.32 -1.89 -2.36
N LYS A 60 8.58 -1.56 -2.69
CA LYS A 60 9.25 -2.07 -3.90
C LYS A 60 9.43 -3.58 -3.84
N ASN A 61 9.90 -4.09 -2.69
CA ASN A 61 10.14 -5.52 -2.48
C ASN A 61 8.84 -6.32 -2.63
N GLU A 62 7.74 -5.87 -2.01
CA GLU A 62 6.41 -6.51 -2.16
C GLU A 62 6.00 -6.65 -3.63
N VAL A 63 6.23 -5.61 -4.45
CA VAL A 63 5.91 -5.65 -5.88
C VAL A 63 6.83 -6.61 -6.63
N THR A 64 8.15 -6.55 -6.40
CA THR A 64 9.10 -7.43 -7.09
C THR A 64 8.92 -8.89 -6.71
N ASP A 65 8.62 -9.17 -5.44
CA ASP A 65 8.37 -10.52 -4.93
C ASP A 65 7.09 -11.10 -5.55
N GLY A 66 6.03 -10.29 -5.66
CA GLY A 66 4.80 -10.67 -6.36
C GLY A 66 5.04 -11.03 -7.84
N ILE A 67 5.86 -10.23 -8.54
CA ILE A 67 6.25 -10.50 -9.93
C ILE A 67 7.07 -11.80 -10.02
N ALA A 68 8.03 -12.01 -9.13
CA ALA A 68 8.87 -13.21 -9.10
C ALA A 68 8.04 -14.48 -8.80
N ALA A 69 7.15 -14.41 -7.81
CA ALA A 69 6.24 -15.50 -7.46
C ALA A 69 5.32 -15.86 -8.64
N TYR A 70 4.75 -14.87 -9.31
CA TYR A 70 3.96 -15.09 -10.52
C TYR A 70 4.78 -15.78 -11.62
N LYS A 71 5.98 -15.30 -11.95
CA LYS A 71 6.84 -15.93 -12.96
C LYS A 71 7.19 -17.38 -12.60
N LYS A 72 7.52 -17.65 -11.33
CA LYS A 72 7.82 -19.01 -10.86
C LYS A 72 6.62 -19.95 -11.01
N ALA A 73 5.42 -19.47 -10.71
CA ALA A 73 4.19 -20.25 -10.83
C ALA A 73 3.78 -20.54 -12.28
N ASN A 74 4.17 -19.67 -13.24
CA ASN A 74 3.81 -19.80 -14.66
C ASN A 74 4.93 -20.32 -15.58
N ASN A 75 6.17 -20.44 -15.07
CA ASN A 75 7.29 -21.09 -15.76
C ASN A 75 7.48 -22.55 -15.33
N ALA A 76 6.50 -23.12 -14.63
CA ALA A 76 6.46 -24.53 -14.20
C ALA A 76 5.55 -25.35 -15.11
#